data_AF-A0A7U2NFC8-F1
#
_entry.id   AF-A0A7U2NFC8-F1
#
_cell.length_a   1.000
_cell.length_b   1.000
_cell.length_c   1.000
_cell.angle_alpha   90.00
_cell.angle_beta   90.00
_cell.angle_gamma   90.00
#
_symmetry.space_group_name_H-M   'P 1'
#
loop_
_entity.id
_entity.type
_entity.pdbx_description
1 polymer ?
#
loop_
_entity_poly.entity_id
_entity_poly.type
_entity_poly.pdbx_seq_one_letter_code
_entity_poly.pdbx_strand_id
1 'polypeptide(L)'
;MKFSKNFERDFNFYSKNLIHFTFCGTLIPKFKAISNSKGKTAKQIFYQIESNGNNEPTSEPELLDKLLLCKASVNFMIKQWAEGRADGTLPLKELSKKRYEDLYPKKKDTNKYLLVWENNKPVYYDDMETYYQFPNWVIDAIENQKIKKASN
;
A
#
# COMPACT_ATOMS: atom_id res chain seq x y z
N MET A 1 25.71 -2.97 7.98
CA MET A 1 24.54 -3.88 7.86
C MET A 1 24.15 -3.94 6.38
N LYS A 2 24.01 -5.13 5.80
CA LYS A 2 23.62 -5.29 4.40
C LYS A 2 22.15 -5.69 4.35
N PHE A 3 21.32 -4.88 3.71
CA PHE A 3 19.89 -5.15 3.58
C PHE A 3 19.60 -5.98 2.34
N SER A 4 18.50 -6.75 2.37
CA SER A 4 18.05 -7.51 1.19
C SER A 4 17.51 -6.55 0.12
N LYS A 5 17.57 -6.95 -1.15
CA LYS A 5 17.02 -6.16 -2.27
C LYS A 5 15.53 -5.88 -2.10
N ASN A 6 14.78 -6.86 -1.58
CA ASN A 6 13.35 -6.73 -1.33
C ASN A 6 13.08 -5.67 -0.26
N PHE A 7 13.82 -5.70 0.85
CA PHE A 7 13.69 -4.68 1.87
C PHE A 7 14.04 -3.29 1.35
N GLU A 8 15.12 -3.15 0.59
CA GLU A 8 15.52 -1.85 0.02
C GLU A 8 14.43 -1.27 -0.89
N ARG A 9 13.85 -2.11 -1.76
CA ARG A 9 12.71 -1.73 -2.60
C ARG A 9 11.53 -1.25 -1.76
N ASP A 10 11.14 -2.03 -0.76
CA ASP A 10 9.95 -1.75 0.05
C ASP A 10 10.17 -0.52 0.94
N PHE A 11 11.34 -0.40 1.56
CA PHE A 11 11.74 0.78 2.33
C PHE A 11 11.70 2.04 1.47
N ASN A 12 12.21 1.99 0.24
CA ASN A 12 12.18 3.12 -0.68
C ASN A 12 10.77 3.50 -1.11
N PHE A 13 9.84 2.54 -1.19
CA PHE A 13 8.44 2.82 -1.43
C PHE A 13 7.84 3.59 -0.24
N TYR A 14 8.01 3.11 0.99
CA TYR A 14 7.44 3.79 2.16
C TYR A 14 8.06 5.17 2.39
N SER A 15 9.38 5.30 2.26
CA SER A 15 10.07 6.57 2.50
C SER A 15 9.65 7.68 1.53
N LYS A 16 9.36 7.33 0.27
CA LYS A 16 8.86 8.28 -0.73
C LYS A 16 7.40 8.67 -0.53
N ASN A 17 6.60 7.81 0.12
CA ASN A 17 5.16 7.98 0.23
C ASN A 17 4.68 8.34 1.65
N LEU A 18 5.58 8.75 2.55
CA LEU A 18 5.27 9.10 3.94
C LEU A 18 4.13 10.13 4.07
N ILE A 19 4.05 11.07 3.14
CA ILE A 19 3.02 12.14 3.15
C ILE A 19 1.64 11.67 2.66
N HIS A 20 1.59 10.58 1.90
CA HIS A 20 0.35 10.09 1.29
C HIS A 20 -0.38 9.09 2.21
N PHE A 21 0.36 8.38 3.05
CA PHE A 21 -0.15 7.29 3.89
C PHE A 21 -0.06 7.64 5.38
N THR A 22 -0.98 8.49 5.84
CA THR A 22 -0.99 9.04 7.21
C THR A 22 -2.12 8.48 8.08
N PHE A 23 -2.89 7.51 7.60
CA PHE A 23 -4.04 6.93 8.30
C PHE A 23 -4.10 5.41 8.19
N CYS A 24 -4.19 4.69 9.31
CA CYS A 24 -4.15 3.23 9.34
C CYS A 24 -5.33 2.53 10.03
N GLY A 25 -6.50 3.19 10.11
CA GLY A 25 -7.72 2.61 10.71
C GLY A 25 -7.63 2.30 12.22
N THR A 26 -6.48 2.54 12.83
CA THR A 26 -6.17 2.36 14.24
C THR A 26 -5.44 3.60 14.72
N LEU A 27 -5.76 4.10 15.91
CA LEU A 27 -5.17 5.34 16.44
C LEU A 27 -3.65 5.22 16.67
N ILE A 28 -3.13 4.00 16.82
CA ILE A 28 -1.73 3.72 17.16
C ILE A 28 -1.25 2.49 16.37
N PRO A 29 -0.21 2.62 15.52
CA PRO A 29 0.45 1.47 14.90
C PRO A 29 0.97 0.49 15.96
N LYS A 30 1.10 -0.80 15.61
CA LYS A 30 1.53 -1.86 16.55
C LYS A 30 2.84 -1.55 17.30
N PHE A 31 3.74 -0.82 16.65
CA PHE A 31 5.00 -0.37 17.23
C PHE A 31 5.03 1.16 17.25
N LYS A 32 5.67 1.72 18.28
CA LYS A 32 5.97 3.15 18.42
C LYS A 32 7.47 3.33 18.56
N ALA A 33 8.02 4.40 17.99
CA ALA A 33 9.43 4.69 18.10
C ALA A 33 9.85 4.92 19.56
N ILE A 34 10.98 4.32 19.95
CA ILE A 34 11.61 4.54 21.25
C ILE A 34 12.80 5.48 21.01
N SER A 35 12.77 6.68 21.54
CA SER A 35 13.81 7.69 21.31
C SER A 35 15.08 7.41 22.12
N ASN A 36 16.23 7.41 21.46
CA ASN A 36 17.55 7.40 22.09
C ASN A 36 18.59 8.02 21.14
N SER A 37 19.29 9.06 21.59
CA SER A 37 20.30 9.76 20.78
C SER A 37 21.46 8.88 20.31
N LYS A 38 21.74 7.78 21.02
CA LYS A 38 22.75 6.77 20.65
C LYS A 38 22.13 5.52 20.00
N GLY A 39 20.84 5.59 19.66
CA GLY A 39 20.10 4.50 19.03
C GLY A 39 20.55 4.24 17.58
N LYS A 40 20.00 3.19 17.01
CA LYS A 40 20.18 2.85 15.59
C LYS A 40 19.35 3.78 14.70
N THR A 41 19.66 3.83 13.41
CA THR A 41 18.87 4.65 12.47
C THR A 41 17.46 4.09 12.30
N ALA A 42 16.50 4.92 11.87
CA ALA A 42 15.11 4.50 11.64
C ALA A 42 15.06 3.34 10.65
N LYS A 43 15.88 3.35 9.60
CA LYS A 43 15.98 2.26 8.60
C LYS A 43 16.40 0.93 9.24
N GLN A 44 17.37 0.96 10.15
CA GLN A 44 17.86 -0.25 10.83
C GLN A 44 16.80 -0.83 11.77
N ILE A 45 16.12 0.03 12.53
CA ILE A 45 15.05 -0.41 13.43
C ILE A 45 13.83 -0.89 12.63
N PHE A 46 13.45 -0.18 11.57
CA PHE A 46 12.38 -0.61 10.68
C PHE A 46 12.66 -2.01 10.09
N TYR A 47 13.90 -2.27 9.65
CA TYR A 47 14.31 -3.62 9.22
C TYR A 47 14.16 -4.68 10.31
N GLN A 48 14.56 -4.38 11.55
CA GLN A 48 14.48 -5.32 12.67
C GLN A 48 13.04 -5.64 13.06
N ILE A 49 12.18 -4.64 13.04
CA ILE A 49 10.74 -4.80 13.26
C ILE A 49 10.15 -5.70 12.17
N GLU A 50 10.48 -5.45 10.90
CA GLU A 50 9.97 -6.24 9.78
C GLU A 50 10.47 -7.68 9.77
N SER A 51 11.72 -7.89 10.16
CA SER A 51 12.34 -9.22 10.10
C SER A 51 11.96 -10.08 11.30
N ASN A 52 12.01 -9.50 12.50
CA ASN A 52 11.99 -10.26 13.76
C ASN A 52 10.96 -9.73 14.77
N GLY A 53 10.26 -8.63 14.46
CA GLY A 53 9.32 -7.98 15.39
C GLY A 53 9.97 -7.28 16.58
N ASN A 54 11.30 -7.07 16.57
CA ASN A 54 12.02 -6.43 17.66
C ASN A 54 12.07 -4.91 17.47
N ASN A 55 11.65 -4.15 18.50
CA ASN A 55 11.60 -2.69 18.49
C ASN A 55 12.65 -2.13 19.46
N GLU A 56 13.82 -1.81 18.95
CA GLU A 56 14.92 -1.21 19.72
C GLU A 56 14.91 0.32 19.61
N PRO A 57 15.60 1.02 20.54
CA PRO A 57 15.69 2.48 20.48
C PRO A 57 16.36 3.02 19.22
N THR A 58 15.81 4.11 18.69
CA THR A 58 16.29 4.80 17.49
C THR A 58 16.73 6.23 17.78
N SER A 59 17.74 6.68 17.03
CA SER A 59 18.16 8.08 16.98
C SER A 59 17.25 8.96 16.11
N GLU A 60 16.36 8.34 15.32
CA GLU A 60 15.48 9.02 14.36
C GLU A 60 14.00 8.69 14.63
N PRO A 61 13.47 9.00 15.84
CA PRO A 61 12.15 8.52 16.26
C PRO A 61 11.01 9.04 15.38
N GLU A 62 11.04 10.31 14.98
CA GLU A 62 10.00 10.89 14.11
C GLU A 62 9.93 10.23 12.73
N LEU A 63 11.09 9.90 12.16
CA LEU A 63 11.16 9.21 10.88
C LEU A 63 10.64 7.78 11.00
N LEU A 64 11.01 7.08 12.08
CA LEU A 64 10.53 5.73 12.35
C LEU A 64 9.01 5.70 12.54
N ASP A 65 8.45 6.63 13.31
CA ASP A 65 6.99 6.72 13.52
C ASP A 65 6.26 6.95 12.18
N LYS A 66 6.76 7.84 11.32
CA LYS A 66 6.20 8.07 9.98
C LYS A 66 6.27 6.81 9.11
N LEU A 67 7.39 6.09 9.12
CA LEU A 67 7.55 4.84 8.36
C LEU A 67 6.59 3.75 8.84
N LEU A 68 6.47 3.58 10.17
CA LEU A 68 5.56 2.61 10.78
C LEU A 68 4.09 2.92 10.48
N LEU A 69 3.71 4.21 10.54
CA LEU A 69 2.38 4.67 10.18
C LEU A 69 2.10 4.45 8.69
N CYS A 70 3.02 4.83 7.81
CA CYS A 70 2.90 4.63 6.36
C CYS A 70 2.70 3.16 6.01
N LYS A 71 3.51 2.26 6.59
CA LYS A 71 3.33 0.82 6.40
C LYS A 71 1.96 0.35 6.92
N ALA A 72 1.57 0.76 8.12
CA ALA A 72 0.29 0.38 8.70
C ALA A 72 -0.89 0.86 7.84
N SER A 73 -0.77 2.06 7.27
CA SER A 73 -1.76 2.68 6.37
C SER A 73 -1.90 1.91 5.06
N VAL A 74 -0.78 1.58 4.41
CA VAL A 74 -0.77 0.74 3.20
C VAL A 74 -1.41 -0.63 3.49
N ASN A 75 -1.02 -1.29 4.58
CA ASN A 75 -1.61 -2.56 5.00
C ASN A 75 -3.12 -2.46 5.27
N PHE A 76 -3.56 -1.34 5.85
CA PHE A 76 -4.98 -1.07 6.08
C PHE A 76 -5.74 -0.94 4.77
N MET A 77 -5.24 -0.15 3.81
CA MET A 77 -5.87 0.02 2.50
C MET A 77 -5.93 -1.30 1.72
N ILE A 78 -4.86 -2.10 1.76
CA ILE A 78 -4.83 -3.45 1.17
C ILE A 78 -5.96 -4.32 1.76
N LYS A 79 -6.15 -4.28 3.08
CA LYS A 79 -7.23 -5.01 3.76
C LYS A 79 -8.62 -4.53 3.35
N GLN A 80 -8.85 -3.22 3.38
CA GLN A 80 -10.13 -2.63 2.99
C GLN A 80 -10.48 -2.99 1.53
N TRP A 81 -9.48 -2.93 0.64
CA TRP A 81 -9.68 -3.33 -0.75
C TRP A 81 -9.99 -4.82 -0.86
N ALA A 82 -9.25 -5.70 -0.16
CA ALA A 82 -9.53 -7.13 -0.14
C ALA A 82 -10.90 -7.49 0.46
N GLU A 83 -11.34 -6.77 1.49
CA GLU A 83 -12.65 -6.93 2.14
C GLU A 83 -13.78 -6.49 1.22
N GLY A 84 -13.71 -5.27 0.67
CA GLY A 84 -14.68 -4.77 -0.31
C GLY A 84 -14.76 -5.66 -1.56
N ARG A 85 -13.68 -6.34 -1.92
CA ARG A 85 -13.70 -7.34 -3.00
C ARG A 85 -14.40 -8.64 -2.59
N ALA A 86 -14.24 -9.08 -1.35
CA ALA A 86 -14.84 -10.31 -0.85
C ALA A 86 -16.35 -10.18 -0.60
N ASP A 87 -16.81 -8.99 -0.18
CA ASP A 87 -18.23 -8.71 0.05
C ASP A 87 -18.98 -8.20 -1.19
N GLY A 88 -18.26 -7.99 -2.31
CA GLY A 88 -18.83 -7.55 -3.58
C GLY A 88 -19.06 -6.05 -3.70
N THR A 89 -18.65 -5.25 -2.70
CA THR A 89 -18.75 -3.78 -2.72
C THR A 89 -17.80 -3.16 -3.74
N LEU A 90 -16.63 -3.77 -3.97
CA LEU A 90 -15.66 -3.36 -4.97
C LEU A 90 -15.74 -4.30 -6.18
N PRO A 91 -16.03 -3.79 -7.38
CA PRO A 91 -16.18 -4.63 -8.57
C PRO A 91 -14.85 -5.23 -9.03
N LEU A 92 -14.93 -6.42 -9.65
CA LEU A 92 -13.79 -7.15 -10.22
C LEU A 92 -13.04 -6.40 -11.32
N LYS A 93 -13.69 -5.40 -11.92
CA LYS A 93 -13.31 -4.72 -13.16
C LYS A 93 -11.99 -3.94 -13.09
N GLU A 94 -11.55 -3.52 -11.92
CA GLU A 94 -10.38 -2.62 -11.77
C GLU A 94 -9.03 -3.30 -12.04
N LEU A 95 -8.93 -4.65 -12.01
CA LEU A 95 -7.65 -5.38 -12.23
C LEU A 95 -7.71 -6.45 -13.35
N SER A 96 -8.77 -6.50 -14.17
CA SER A 96 -8.80 -7.52 -15.23
C SER A 96 -7.89 -7.11 -16.39
N LYS A 97 -6.80 -7.87 -16.62
CA LYS A 97 -5.95 -7.75 -17.84
C LYS A 97 -6.71 -7.84 -19.16
N LYS A 98 -7.93 -8.41 -19.15
CA LYS A 98 -8.83 -8.36 -20.31
C LYS A 98 -9.32 -6.92 -20.45
N ARG A 99 -8.96 -6.29 -21.58
CA ARG A 99 -9.51 -5.00 -21.99
C ARG A 99 -11.00 -5.03 -21.72
N TYR A 100 -11.48 -4.00 -21.03
CA TYR A 100 -12.89 -3.75 -20.72
C TYR A 100 -13.84 -3.96 -21.92
N GLU A 101 -13.31 -3.91 -23.15
CA GLU A 101 -14.01 -4.16 -24.43
C GLU A 101 -14.41 -5.62 -24.69
N ASP A 102 -13.71 -6.61 -24.12
CA ASP A 102 -13.92 -8.03 -24.44
C ASP A 102 -15.09 -8.66 -23.66
N LEU A 103 -15.44 -8.07 -22.51
CA LEU A 103 -16.49 -8.58 -21.61
C LEU A 103 -17.83 -7.83 -21.76
N TYR A 104 -17.80 -6.66 -22.40
CA TYR A 104 -18.98 -5.85 -22.68
C TYR A 104 -18.89 -5.38 -24.14
N PRO A 105 -19.56 -6.05 -25.09
CA PRO A 105 -19.64 -5.53 -26.45
C PRO A 105 -20.22 -4.11 -26.38
N LYS A 106 -19.45 -3.15 -26.92
CA LYS A 106 -19.69 -1.71 -26.86
C LYS A 106 -21.18 -1.38 -27.01
N LYS A 107 -21.88 -1.14 -25.90
CA LYS A 107 -22.87 -0.07 -25.90
C LYS A 107 -22.06 1.20 -25.88
N LYS A 108 -22.27 2.04 -26.89
CA LYS A 108 -21.69 3.39 -26.99
C LYS A 108 -22.17 4.20 -25.78
N ASP A 109 -21.50 4.06 -24.65
CA ASP A 109 -21.68 4.93 -23.50
C ASP A 109 -20.32 5.51 -23.13
N THR A 110 -20.26 6.82 -23.21
CA THR A 110 -19.08 7.70 -23.18
C THR A 110 -18.43 7.82 -21.80
N ASN A 111 -18.72 6.93 -20.85
CA ASN A 111 -18.34 7.06 -19.44
C ASN A 111 -17.28 6.02 -19.01
N LYS A 112 -16.19 5.90 -19.77
CA LYS A 112 -15.23 4.80 -19.61
C LYS A 112 -13.95 5.11 -18.81
N TYR A 113 -13.91 6.19 -18.02
CA TYR A 113 -12.67 6.61 -17.38
C TYR A 113 -12.88 7.11 -15.95
N LEU A 114 -11.92 6.79 -15.07
CA LEU A 114 -11.80 7.45 -13.77
C LEU A 114 -11.37 8.91 -14.03
N LEU A 115 -12.23 9.86 -13.69
CA LEU A 115 -11.98 11.29 -13.87
C LEU A 115 -11.30 11.84 -12.61
N VAL A 116 -10.03 12.24 -12.72
CA VAL A 116 -9.34 12.99 -11.67
C VAL A 116 -8.99 14.38 -12.20
N TRP A 117 -9.13 15.40 -11.36
CA TRP A 117 -8.80 16.78 -11.70
C TRP A 117 -7.35 17.07 -11.28
N GLU A 118 -6.47 17.26 -12.27
CA GLU A 118 -5.08 17.70 -12.03
C GLU A 118 -4.86 19.05 -12.71
N ASN A 119 -4.36 20.04 -11.98
CA ASN A 119 -4.09 21.40 -12.51
C ASN A 119 -5.29 22.02 -13.26
N ASN A 120 -6.51 21.87 -12.70
CA ASN A 120 -7.77 22.30 -13.32
C ASN A 120 -8.07 21.68 -14.68
N LYS A 121 -7.50 20.50 -14.98
CA LYS A 121 -7.78 19.75 -16.20
C LYS A 121 -8.21 18.32 -15.83
N PRO A 122 -9.20 17.75 -16.53
CA PRO A 122 -9.54 16.36 -16.37
C PRO A 122 -8.44 15.48 -16.96
N VAL A 123 -7.91 14.56 -16.15
CA VAL A 123 -6.98 13.51 -16.58
C VAL A 123 -7.70 12.16 -16.47
N TYR A 124 -7.51 11.35 -17.50
CA TYR A 124 -8.20 10.07 -17.67
C TYR A 124 -7.18 8.94 -17.55
N TYR A 125 -7.47 7.97 -16.68
CA TYR A 125 -6.66 6.76 -16.52
C TYR A 125 -7.46 5.53 -16.96
N ASP A 126 -6.76 4.58 -17.60
CA ASP A 126 -7.34 3.35 -18.12
C ASP A 126 -7.65 2.32 -17.00
N ASP A 127 -6.91 2.36 -15.89
CA ASP A 127 -7.13 1.56 -14.68
C ASP A 127 -6.44 2.17 -13.44
N MET A 128 -6.83 1.69 -12.24
CA MET A 128 -6.29 2.15 -10.94
C MET A 128 -4.82 1.73 -10.73
N GLU A 129 -4.37 0.64 -11.35
CA GLU A 129 -2.98 0.16 -11.25
C GLU A 129 -2.01 1.16 -11.89
N THR A 130 -2.40 1.68 -13.06
CA THR A 130 -1.65 2.67 -13.83
C THR A 130 -1.64 4.03 -13.12
N TYR A 131 -2.74 4.39 -12.45
CA TYR A 131 -2.83 5.64 -11.68
C TYR A 131 -1.91 5.65 -10.45
N TYR A 132 -1.95 4.59 -9.63
CA TYR A 132 -1.21 4.55 -8.37
C TYR A 132 0.22 3.98 -8.49
N GLN A 133 0.60 3.42 -9.64
CA GLN A 133 1.91 2.77 -9.87
C GLN A 133 2.25 1.75 -8.77
N PHE A 134 1.28 0.93 -8.36
CA PHE A 134 1.49 -0.01 -7.27
C PHE A 134 2.56 -1.04 -7.63
N PRO A 135 3.54 -1.31 -6.75
CA PRO A 135 4.49 -2.39 -6.97
C PRO A 135 3.78 -3.76 -7.08
N ASN A 136 4.27 -4.66 -7.94
CA ASN A 136 3.68 -6.01 -8.13
C ASN A 136 3.46 -6.78 -6.82
N TRP A 137 4.32 -6.60 -5.81
CA TRP A 137 4.15 -7.27 -4.52
C TRP A 137 2.91 -6.83 -3.75
N VAL A 138 2.43 -5.61 -3.96
CA VAL A 138 1.17 -5.11 -3.37
C VAL A 138 0.00 -5.86 -4.01
N ILE A 139 0.04 -6.03 -5.33
CA ILE A 139 -0.95 -6.80 -6.09
C ILE A 139 -0.95 -8.26 -5.61
N ASP A 140 0.22 -8.89 -5.52
CA ASP A 140 0.37 -10.26 -5.03
C ASP A 140 -0.11 -10.43 -3.57
N ALA A 141 0.16 -9.44 -2.71
CA ALA A 141 -0.30 -9.45 -1.32
C ALA A 141 -1.82 -9.43 -1.24
N ILE A 142 -2.49 -8.70 -2.14
CA ILE A 142 -3.94 -8.73 -2.20
C ILE A 142 -4.45 -10.10 -2.66
N GLU A 143 -3.92 -10.65 -3.75
CA GLU A 143 -4.35 -11.95 -4.26
C GLU A 143 -4.21 -13.06 -3.19
N ASN A 144 -3.11 -13.04 -2.44
CA ASN A 144 -2.87 -14.01 -1.36
C ASN A 144 -3.83 -13.90 -0.17
N GLN A 145 -4.38 -12.71 0.11
CA GLN A 145 -5.40 -12.54 1.16
C GLN A 145 -6.74 -13.18 0.78
N LYS A 146 -7.03 -13.37 -0.53
CA LYS A 146 -8.24 -14.05 -1.01
C LYS A 146 -8.24 -15.54 -0.66
N ILE A 147 -7.10 -16.20 -0.86
CA ILE A 147 -6.94 -17.66 -0.64
C ILE A 147 -7.24 -18.03 0.82
N LYS A 148 -6.82 -17.18 1.77
CA LYS A 148 -7.09 -17.37 3.20
C LYS A 148 -8.57 -17.34 3.56
N LYS A 149 -9.42 -16.61 2.83
CA LYS A 149 -10.88 -16.57 3.08
C LYS A 149 -11.63 -17.72 2.42
N ALA A 150 -11.10 -18.32 1.35
CA ALA A 150 -11.74 -19.45 0.65
C ALA A 150 -11.48 -20.82 1.30
N SER A 151 -10.62 -20.87 2.32
CA SER A 151 -10.20 -22.11 3.01
C SER A 151 -10.85 -22.29 4.39
N ASN A 152 -11.83 -21.46 4.73
CA ASN A 152 -12.69 -21.54 5.92
C ASN A 152 -14.14 -21.75 5.48
#